data_AF-A0A9E2N7P7-F1
#
_entry.id   AF-A0A9E2N7P7-F1
#
_cell.length_a   1.000
_cell.length_b   1.000
_cell.length_c   1.000
_cell.angle_alpha   90.00
_cell.angle_beta   90.00
_cell.angle_gamma   90.00
#
_symmetry.space_group_name_H-M   'P 1'
#
loop_
_entity.id
_entity.type
_entity.pdbx_description
1 polymer ?
#
loop_
_entity_poly.entity_id
_entity_poly.type
_entity_poly.pdbx_seq_one_letter_code
_entity_poly.pdbx_strand_id
1 'polypeptide(L)'
;MAEYKVHLRYFVGDPLETIRQEDLDLIAGRFGVEMAVNKIDNREFKDGMMREETLGRAIEDITQDVITVVAGDEAALRGVLAEVYDRYRSPRTPYGFWGSTEEGRDVARDLIEETGGGW
;
A
#
# COMPACT_ATOMS: atom_id res chain seq x y z
N MET A 1 -10.74 8.99 20.08
CA MET A 1 -9.62 9.30 19.18
C MET A 1 -9.98 8.69 17.84
N ALA A 2 -9.80 9.42 16.74
CA ALA A 2 -10.12 8.90 15.42
C ALA A 2 -9.05 7.89 15.01
N GLU A 3 -9.47 6.74 14.51
CA GLU A 3 -8.57 5.69 14.01
C GLU A 3 -8.23 6.01 12.55
N TYR A 4 -6.94 6.09 12.25
CA TYR A 4 -6.48 6.30 10.88
C TYR A 4 -6.41 4.96 10.16
N LYS A 5 -6.97 4.89 8.96
CA LYS A 5 -6.84 3.71 8.09
C LYS A 5 -6.31 4.11 6.71
N VAL A 6 -5.21 3.48 6.31
CA VAL A 6 -4.57 3.71 5.02
C VAL A 6 -4.43 2.40 4.25
N HIS A 7 -4.88 2.41 3.00
CA HIS A 7 -4.53 1.39 2.02
C HIS A 7 -3.40 1.91 1.13
N LEU A 8 -2.40 1.09 0.89
CA LEU A 8 -1.31 1.33 -0.06
C LEU A 8 -1.37 0.24 -1.12
N ARG A 9 -1.73 0.63 -2.34
CA ARG A 9 -1.92 -0.30 -3.47
C ARG A 9 -0.70 -0.29 -4.38
N TYR A 10 -0.13 -1.48 -4.57
CA TYR A 10 1.04 -1.74 -5.39
C TYR A 10 0.65 -2.64 -6.55
N PHE A 11 0.73 -2.15 -7.78
CA PHE A 11 0.53 -2.96 -8.98
C PHE A 11 1.81 -3.72 -9.34
N VAL A 12 1.70 -4.65 -10.29
CA VAL A 12 2.83 -5.48 -10.73
C VAL A 12 4.00 -4.60 -11.18
N GLY A 13 5.13 -4.71 -10.47
CA GLY A 13 6.36 -3.94 -10.74
C GLY A 13 6.48 -2.61 -10.01
N ASP A 14 5.47 -2.19 -9.25
CA ASP A 14 5.52 -0.99 -8.42
C ASP A 14 6.47 -1.10 -7.22
N PRO A 15 6.40 -2.17 -6.39
CA PRO A 15 7.20 -2.23 -5.17
C PRO A 15 8.64 -2.62 -5.49
N LEU A 16 9.59 -2.09 -4.71
CA LEU A 16 11.03 -2.36 -4.89
C LEU A 16 11.40 -3.82 -4.61
N GLU A 17 10.65 -4.47 -3.73
CA GLU A 17 10.80 -5.87 -3.38
C GLU A 17 9.45 -6.52 -3.06
N THR A 18 9.46 -7.84 -2.82
CA THR A 18 8.22 -8.57 -2.52
C THR A 18 7.69 -8.18 -1.13
N ILE A 19 6.45 -7.70 -1.06
CA ILE A 19 5.77 -7.42 0.20
C ILE A 19 5.36 -8.74 0.86
N ARG A 20 5.80 -8.99 2.10
CA ARG A 20 5.47 -10.18 2.89
C ARG A 20 4.86 -9.77 4.22
N GLN A 21 3.90 -10.55 4.72
CA GLN A 21 3.25 -10.25 6.01
C GLN A 21 4.27 -10.21 7.16
N GLU A 22 5.24 -11.14 7.18
CA GLU A 22 6.29 -11.19 8.22
C GLU A 22 7.10 -9.88 8.31
N ASP A 23 7.41 -9.26 7.17
CA ASP A 23 8.10 -7.97 7.12
C ASP A 23 7.22 -6.84 7.66
N LEU A 24 5.92 -6.88 7.36
CA LEU A 24 4.97 -5.89 7.87
C LEU A 24 4.76 -6.04 9.37
N ASP A 25 4.73 -7.26 9.90
CA ASP A 25 4.59 -7.50 11.35
C ASP A 25 5.78 -6.90 12.12
N LEU A 26 7.00 -7.00 11.57
CA LEU A 26 8.21 -6.38 12.14
C LEU A 26 8.20 -4.85 12.09
N ILE A 27 7.67 -4.27 11.01
CA ILE A 27 7.49 -2.81 10.90
C ILE A 27 6.41 -2.36 11.89
N ALA A 28 5.25 -3.02 11.88
CA ALA A 28 4.10 -2.73 12.73
C ALA A 28 4.47 -2.70 14.23
N GLY A 29 5.22 -3.71 14.68
CA GLY A 29 5.66 -3.81 16.08
C GLY A 29 6.56 -2.67 16.55
N ARG A 30 7.27 -1.97 15.65
CA ARG A 30 8.12 -0.81 16.01
C ARG A 30 7.33 0.48 16.22
N PHE A 31 6.18 0.61 15.56
CA PHE A 31 5.34 1.81 15.66
C PHE A 31 4.07 1.60 16.48
N GLY A 32 3.77 0.37 16.91
CA GLY A 32 2.55 0.06 17.67
C GLY A 32 1.28 0.22 16.83
N VAL A 33 1.35 -0.13 15.54
CA VAL A 33 0.24 -0.06 14.58
C VAL A 33 -0.19 -1.47 14.15
N GLU A 34 -1.33 -1.59 13.50
CA GLU A 34 -1.75 -2.84 12.86
C GLU A 34 -1.48 -2.77 11.36
N MET A 35 -0.94 -3.86 10.79
CA MET A 35 -0.67 -3.97 9.36
C MET A 35 -1.09 -5.31 8.79
N ALA A 36 -1.60 -5.29 7.56
CA ALA A 36 -1.91 -6.50 6.81
C ALA A 36 -1.60 -6.32 5.32
N VAL A 37 -1.12 -7.36 4.64
CA VAL A 37 -1.06 -7.41 3.17
C VAL A 37 -2.14 -8.34 2.63
N ASN A 38 -2.94 -7.84 1.69
CA ASN A 38 -3.80 -8.66 0.85
C ASN A 38 -3.20 -8.75 -0.54
N LYS A 39 -2.95 -9.98 -1.02
CA LYS A 39 -2.40 -10.22 -2.36
C LYS A 39 -3.53 -10.66 -3.29
N ILE A 40 -3.72 -9.90 -4.36
CA ILE A 40 -4.73 -10.15 -5.37
C ILE A 40 -3.98 -10.52 -6.64
N ASP A 41 -4.17 -11.74 -7.14
CA ASP A 41 -3.56 -12.20 -8.39
C ASP A 41 -4.63 -12.80 -9.30
N ASN A 42 -5.01 -12.03 -10.31
CA ASN A 42 -6.02 -12.40 -11.30
C ASN A 42 -5.40 -12.53 -12.70
N ARG A 43 -4.08 -12.77 -12.77
CA ARG A 43 -3.38 -13.08 -14.01
C ARG A 43 -3.65 -14.52 -14.42
N GLU A 44 -3.91 -14.70 -15.71
CA GLU A 44 -4.10 -15.99 -16.35
C GLU A 44 -2.90 -16.32 -17.24
N PHE A 45 -2.57 -17.60 -17.35
CA PHE A 45 -1.55 -18.05 -18.29
C PHE A 45 -2.15 -18.14 -19.70
N LYS A 46 -1.78 -17.22 -20.60
CA LYS A 46 -2.20 -17.18 -22.01
C LYS A 46 -1.00 -16.97 -22.91
N ASP A 47 -0.91 -17.72 -24.00
CA ASP A 47 0.18 -17.64 -25.00
C ASP A 47 1.60 -17.74 -24.39
N GLY A 48 1.78 -18.55 -23.34
CA GLY A 48 3.09 -18.73 -22.70
C GLY A 48 3.49 -17.61 -21.72
N MET A 49 2.61 -16.64 -21.45
CA MET A 49 2.86 -15.53 -20.54
C MET A 49 1.73 -15.36 -19.51
N MET A 50 2.06 -14.85 -18.32
CA MET A 50 1.04 -14.40 -17.37
C MET A 50 0.46 -13.07 -17.85
N ARG A 51 -0.85 -13.01 -18.08
CA ARG A 51 -1.55 -11.81 -18.58
C ARG A 51 -2.85 -11.60 -17.82
N GLU A 52 -3.24 -10.35 -17.65
CA GLU A 52 -4.54 -9.99 -17.09
C GLU A 52 -5.27 -9.03 -18.03
N GLU A 53 -6.58 -9.24 -18.22
CA GLU A 53 -7.47 -8.29 -18.86
C GLU A 53 -8.12 -7.40 -17.79
N THR A 54 -7.71 -6.13 -17.72
CA THR A 54 -8.14 -5.20 -16.67
C THR A 54 -9.33 -4.31 -17.07
N LEU A 55 -9.64 -4.21 -18.36
CA LEU A 55 -10.70 -3.34 -18.87
C LEU A 55 -12.07 -3.82 -18.37
N GLY A 56 -12.80 -2.94 -17.67
CA GLY A 56 -14.13 -3.23 -17.15
C GLY A 56 -14.15 -3.97 -15.80
N ARG A 57 -12.99 -4.24 -15.20
CA ARG A 57 -12.89 -4.77 -13.83
C ARG A 57 -12.91 -3.65 -12.79
N ALA A 58 -13.41 -3.95 -11.60
CA ALA A 58 -13.26 -3.05 -10.46
C ALA A 58 -11.77 -2.96 -10.08
N ILE A 59 -11.35 -1.81 -9.53
CA ILE A 59 -9.94 -1.61 -9.19
C ILE A 59 -9.48 -2.63 -8.14
N GLU A 60 -10.37 -3.03 -7.24
CA GLU A 60 -10.15 -4.03 -6.21
C GLU A 60 -9.95 -5.45 -6.78
N ASP A 61 -10.39 -5.72 -8.01
CA ASP A 61 -10.27 -7.02 -8.66
C ASP A 61 -9.05 -7.11 -9.59
N ILE A 62 -8.23 -6.06 -9.70
CA ILE A 62 -7.02 -6.08 -10.52
C ILE A 62 -5.85 -6.63 -9.70
N THR A 63 -4.92 -7.33 -10.36
CA THR A 63 -3.70 -7.85 -9.72
C THR A 63 -2.91 -6.74 -9.02
N GLN A 64 -2.78 -6.85 -7.71
CA GLN A 64 -2.10 -5.88 -6.86
C GLN A 64 -1.83 -6.47 -5.47
N ASP A 65 -0.87 -5.89 -4.78
CA ASP A 65 -0.68 -6.05 -3.34
C ASP A 65 -1.26 -4.82 -2.62
N VAL A 66 -2.10 -5.06 -1.62
CA VAL A 66 -2.70 -3.99 -0.80
C VAL A 66 -2.18 -4.10 0.62
N ILE A 67 -1.33 -3.16 1.03
CA ILE A 67 -0.99 -3.00 2.45
C ILE A 67 -2.09 -2.18 3.10
N THR A 68 -2.63 -2.67 4.20
CA THR A 68 -3.54 -1.93 5.08
C THR A 68 -2.79 -1.57 6.34
N VAL A 69 -2.86 -0.31 6.74
CA VAL A 69 -2.30 0.22 7.99
C VAL A 69 -3.44 0.81 8.81
N VAL A 70 -3.51 0.45 10.08
CA VAL A 70 -4.43 1.04 11.06
C VAL A 70 -3.61 1.58 12.22
N ALA A 71 -3.80 2.86 12.53
CA ALA A 71 -3.04 3.57 13.57
C ALA A 71 -3.96 4.40 14.47
N GLY A 72 -3.64 4.45 15.76
CA GLY A 72 -4.39 5.23 16.76
C GLY A 72 -4.10 6.73 16.76
N ASP A 73 -2.99 7.15 16.16
CA ASP A 73 -2.57 8.54 16.06
C ASP A 73 -1.73 8.80 14.79
N GLU A 74 -1.62 10.09 14.43
CA GLU A 74 -0.92 10.52 13.23
C GLU A 74 0.60 10.30 13.28
N ALA A 75 1.23 10.43 14.45
CA ALA A 75 2.68 10.29 14.55
C ALA A 75 3.11 8.85 14.28
N ALA A 76 2.38 7.88 14.84
CA ALA A 76 2.56 6.46 14.55
C ALA A 76 2.33 6.17 13.06
N LEU A 77 1.26 6.73 12.48
CA LEU A 77 0.97 6.58 11.05
C LEU A 77 2.08 7.13 10.16
N ARG A 78 2.57 8.34 10.43
CA ARG A 78 3.64 8.96 9.64
C ARG A 78 4.93 8.15 9.72
N GLY A 79 5.29 7.68 10.92
CA GLY A 79 6.47 6.84 11.14
C GLY A 79 6.41 5.54 10.34
N VAL A 80 5.30 4.80 10.44
CA VAL A 80 5.15 3.52 9.72
C VAL A 80 5.10 3.72 8.20
N LEU A 81 4.41 4.77 7.72
CA LEU A 81 4.35 5.06 6.29
C LEU A 81 5.72 5.45 5.73
N ALA A 82 6.53 6.21 6.47
CA ALA A 82 7.88 6.58 6.04
C ALA A 82 8.75 5.33 5.86
N GLU A 83 8.66 4.38 6.79
CA GLU A 83 9.41 3.12 6.68
C GLU A 83 8.88 2.22 5.56
N VAL A 84 7.56 2.15 5.37
CA VAL A 84 6.97 1.42 4.23
C VAL A 84 7.41 2.04 2.90
N TYR A 85 7.47 3.37 2.80
CA TYR A 85 7.91 4.06 1.59
C TYR A 85 9.41 3.90 1.34
N ASP A 86 10.25 3.89 2.38
CA ASP A 86 11.68 3.62 2.22
C ASP A 86 11.91 2.21 1.68
N ARG A 87 11.17 1.23 2.22
CA ARG A 87 11.35 -0.18 1.87
C ARG A 87 10.71 -0.58 0.54
N TYR A 88 9.44 -0.20 0.34
CA TYR A 88 8.63 -0.66 -0.79
C TYR A 88 8.33 0.44 -1.80
N ARG A 89 8.77 1.68 -1.56
CA ARG A 89 8.38 2.90 -2.30
C ARG A 89 6.95 3.33 -2.02
N SER A 90 6.65 4.61 -2.24
CA SER A 90 5.28 5.11 -2.19
C SER A 90 4.45 4.60 -3.39
N PRO A 91 3.15 4.29 -3.21
CA PRO A 91 2.24 4.01 -4.31
C PRO A 91 2.25 5.14 -5.36
N ARG A 92 2.34 4.79 -6.65
CA ARG A 92 2.48 5.78 -7.74
C ARG A 92 1.22 5.99 -8.57
N THR A 93 0.14 5.32 -8.23
CA THR A 93 -1.11 5.39 -8.98
C THR A 93 -2.08 6.37 -8.33
N PRO A 94 -2.96 7.03 -9.12
CA PRO A 94 -4.03 7.87 -8.57
C PRO A 94 -4.96 7.12 -7.60
N TYR A 95 -5.03 5.79 -7.72
CA TYR A 95 -5.84 4.91 -6.87
C TYR A 95 -5.05 4.31 -5.72
N GLY A 96 -3.78 4.72 -5.52
CA GLY A 96 -2.87 4.14 -4.52
C GLY A 96 -3.43 4.10 -3.10
N PHE A 97 -4.33 5.03 -2.78
CA PHE A 97 -4.97 5.18 -1.46
C PHE A 97 -6.47 4.87 -1.45
N TRP A 98 -6.98 4.16 -2.47
CA TRP A 98 -8.40 3.87 -2.57
C TRP A 98 -8.90 2.99 -1.43
N GLY A 99 -9.91 3.49 -0.71
CA GLY A 99 -10.53 2.86 0.47
C GLY A 99 -9.94 3.29 1.82
N SER A 100 -8.96 4.19 1.83
CA SER A 100 -8.44 4.84 3.05
C SER A 100 -9.48 5.78 3.66
N THR A 101 -9.37 6.05 4.96
CA THR A 101 -10.00 7.22 5.61
C THR A 101 -9.45 8.51 5.00
N GLU A 102 -10.23 9.60 5.03
CA GLU A 102 -9.81 10.89 4.48
C GLU A 102 -8.53 11.39 5.17
N GLU A 103 -8.50 11.39 6.50
CA GLU A 103 -7.37 11.83 7.31
C GLU A 103 -6.12 10.96 7.06
N GLY A 104 -6.28 9.64 7.00
CA GLY A 104 -5.18 8.73 6.68
C GLY A 104 -4.62 8.95 5.27
N ARG A 105 -5.49 9.20 4.29
CA ARG A 105 -5.07 9.49 2.91
C ARG A 105 -4.28 10.79 2.83
N ASP A 106 -4.72 11.82 3.53
CA ASP A 106 -4.08 13.13 3.49
C ASP A 106 -2.68 13.06 4.11
N VAL A 107 -2.53 12.41 5.27
CA VAL A 107 -1.22 12.13 5.88
C VAL A 107 -0.30 11.37 4.93
N ALA A 108 -0.82 10.34 4.26
CA ALA A 108 -0.06 9.52 3.33
C ALA A 108 0.40 10.30 2.09
N ARG A 109 -0.40 11.27 1.61
CA ARG A 109 -0.06 12.15 0.49
C ARG A 109 0.94 13.23 0.87
N ASP A 110 0.75 13.87 2.01
CA ASP A 110 1.66 14.89 2.53
C ASP A 110 3.07 14.30 2.67
N LEU A 111 3.15 13.08 3.22
CA LEU A 111 4.42 12.38 3.36
C LEU A 111 5.09 12.09 2.00
N ILE A 112 4.33 11.72 0.96
CA ILE A 112 4.86 11.57 -0.40
C ILE A 112 5.48 12.88 -0.87
N GLU A 113 4.78 14.00 -0.74
CA GLU A 113 5.27 15.32 -1.18
C GLU A 113 6.56 15.72 -0.43
N GLU A 114 6.61 15.46 0.88
CA GLU A 114 7.77 15.74 1.72
C GLU A 114 9.00 14.88 1.37
N THR A 115 8.81 13.60 1.07
CA THR A 115 9.92 12.67 0.78
C THR A 115 10.34 12.69 -0.69
N GLY A 116 9.83 13.62 -1.51
CA GLY A 116 10.11 13.68 -2.95
C GLY A 116 9.42 12.57 -3.77
N GLY A 117 8.39 11.96 -3.18
CA GLY A 117 7.45 11.04 -3.80
C GLY A 117 8.04 9.75 -4.35
N GLY A 118 9.20 9.35 -3.83
CA GLY A 118 9.94 8.18 -4.30
C GLY A 118 10.09 8.22 -5.83
N TRP A 119 10.82 9.18 -6.38
CA TRP A 119 11.31 9.16 -7.76
C TRP A 119 12.73 8.62 -7.83
#